data_AF-A0A661M2Q3-F1
#
_entry.id   AF-A0A661M2Q3-F1
#
_cell.length_a   1.000
_cell.length_b   1.000
_cell.length_c   1.000
_cell.angle_alpha   90.00
_cell.angle_beta   90.00
_cell.angle_gamma   90.00
#
_symmetry.space_group_name_H-M   'P 1'
#
loop_
_entity.id
_entity.type
_entity.pdbx_description
1 polymer ?
#
loop_
_entity_poly.entity_id
_entity_poly.type
_entity_poly.pdbx_seq_one_letter_code
_entity_poly.pdbx_strand_id
1 'polypeptide(L)'
;MKVEKEHIPLLKSLGLTDEDMERFDGEFVRYEYDPEKGVRLYDPYYSTSYDEYIDSDGWSAWSSEEDTFMSDILRGAREKAEQKAGPRPGDEEIADAMRKKFGGKKDEGA
;
A
#
# COMPACT_ATOMS: atom_id res chain seq x y z
N MET A 1 -16.38 9.26 -16.74
CA MET A 1 -16.77 10.33 -15.78
C MET A 1 -15.88 11.56 -16.00
N LYS A 2 -16.23 12.76 -15.50
CA LYS A 2 -15.31 13.93 -15.56
C LYS A 2 -14.88 14.30 -14.15
N VAL A 3 -13.59 14.20 -13.87
CA VAL A 3 -13.00 14.64 -12.60
C VAL A 3 -12.91 16.16 -12.61
N GLU A 4 -13.51 16.80 -11.60
CA GLU A 4 -13.42 18.24 -11.40
C GLU A 4 -11.99 18.64 -11.02
N LYS A 5 -11.49 19.71 -11.63
CA LYS A 5 -10.11 20.17 -11.44
C LYS A 5 -9.80 20.51 -9.99
N GLU A 6 -10.80 20.92 -9.22
CA GLU A 6 -10.69 21.25 -7.80
C GLU A 6 -10.51 20.00 -6.93
N HIS A 7 -10.98 18.83 -7.39
CA HIS A 7 -10.90 17.57 -6.64
C HIS A 7 -9.64 16.77 -7.00
N ILE A 8 -8.99 17.06 -8.13
CA ILE A 8 -7.69 16.49 -8.54
C ILE A 8 -6.65 16.49 -7.40
N PRO A 9 -6.36 17.62 -6.71
CA PRO A 9 -5.36 17.62 -5.64
C PRO A 9 -5.73 16.72 -4.46
N LEU A 10 -7.02 16.58 -4.15
CA LEU A 10 -7.51 15.70 -3.08
C LEU A 10 -7.35 14.22 -3.46
N LEU A 11 -7.70 13.87 -4.70
CA LEU A 11 -7.48 12.52 -5.23
C LEU A 11 -5.99 12.17 -5.26
N LYS A 12 -5.13 13.13 -5.63
CA LYS A 12 -3.67 12.92 -5.59
C LYS A 12 -3.13 12.77 -4.17
N SER A 13 -3.72 13.42 -3.15
CA SER A 13 -3.28 13.23 -1.76
C SER A 13 -3.56 11.83 -1.25
N LEU A 14 -4.59 11.17 -1.79
CA LEU A 14 -4.91 9.75 -1.55
C LEU A 14 -3.94 8.77 -2.24
N GLY A 15 -2.96 9.25 -3.00
CA GLY A 15 -2.00 8.40 -3.72
C GLY A 15 -2.38 8.03 -5.14
N LEU A 16 -3.49 8.57 -5.68
CA LEU A 16 -3.86 8.38 -7.08
C LEU A 16 -2.91 9.15 -8.00
N THR A 17 -2.49 8.49 -9.08
CA THR A 17 -1.63 9.07 -10.11
C THR A 17 -2.45 9.75 -11.22
N ASP A 18 -1.78 10.50 -12.10
CA ASP A 18 -2.43 11.06 -13.29
C ASP A 18 -2.99 9.96 -14.20
N GLU A 19 -2.35 8.79 -14.28
CA GLU A 19 -2.84 7.62 -15.04
C GLU A 19 -4.13 7.05 -14.43
N ASP A 20 -4.26 7.09 -13.10
CA ASP A 20 -5.48 6.67 -12.41
C ASP A 20 -6.65 7.60 -12.72
N MET A 21 -6.39 8.88 -12.99
CA MET A 21 -7.43 9.83 -13.39
C MET A 21 -8.09 9.45 -14.73
N GLU A 22 -7.36 8.77 -15.61
CA GLU A 22 -7.89 8.26 -16.87
C GLU A 22 -8.78 7.03 -16.68
N ARG A 23 -8.64 6.32 -15.56
CA ARG A 23 -9.46 5.15 -15.23
C ARG A 23 -10.86 5.52 -14.77
N PHE A 24 -11.13 6.78 -14.39
CA PHE A 24 -12.45 7.24 -13.93
C PHE A 24 -13.52 7.19 -15.02
N ASP A 25 -14.11 6.02 -15.17
CA ASP A 25 -15.13 5.74 -16.18
C ASP A 25 -16.54 6.07 -15.66
N GLY A 26 -16.78 5.98 -14.35
CA GLY A 26 -18.08 6.24 -13.71
C GLY A 26 -18.91 4.98 -13.40
N GLU A 27 -18.48 3.81 -13.87
CA GLU A 27 -19.08 2.50 -13.62
C GLU A 27 -18.21 1.69 -12.66
N PHE A 28 -16.91 1.55 -12.94
CA PHE A 28 -15.98 0.76 -12.14
C PHE A 28 -15.04 1.61 -11.30
N VAL A 29 -14.59 2.75 -11.82
CA VAL A 29 -13.83 3.72 -11.05
C VAL A 29 -14.59 5.05 -11.03
N ARG A 30 -15.00 5.46 -9.84
CA ARG A 30 -15.67 6.76 -9.59
C ARG A 30 -15.21 7.35 -8.28
N TYR A 31 -15.44 8.64 -8.08
CA TYR A 31 -15.20 9.28 -6.79
C TYR A 31 -16.43 10.08 -6.37
N GLU A 32 -16.53 10.32 -5.07
CA GLU A 32 -17.45 11.29 -4.52
C GLU A 32 -16.69 12.33 -3.73
N TYR A 33 -17.23 13.53 -3.72
CA TYR A 33 -16.73 14.65 -2.95
C TYR A 33 -17.84 15.16 -2.05
N ASP A 34 -17.49 15.34 -0.79
CA ASP A 34 -18.31 15.96 0.24
C ASP A 34 -17.49 17.08 0.91
N PRO A 35 -18.05 18.28 1.10
CA PRO A 35 -17.30 19.41 1.63
C PRO A 35 -16.89 19.24 3.11
N GLU A 36 -17.59 18.40 3.87
CA GLU A 36 -17.29 18.13 5.28
C GLU A 36 -16.39 16.90 5.44
N LYS A 37 -16.53 15.91 4.56
CA LYS A 37 -15.83 14.61 4.65
C LYS A 37 -14.68 14.43 3.66
N GLY A 38 -14.55 15.31 2.68
CA GLY A 38 -13.52 15.25 1.64
C GLY A 38 -13.89 14.32 0.49
N VAL A 39 -12.93 13.57 -0.05
CA VAL A 39 -13.14 12.68 -1.20
C VAL A 39 -13.18 11.22 -0.77
N ARG A 40 -13.96 10.40 -1.47
CA ARG A 40 -13.86 8.94 -1.40
C ARG A 40 -13.81 8.34 -2.79
N LEU A 41 -13.12 7.22 -2.92
CA LEU A 41 -12.97 6.47 -4.16
C LEU A 41 -13.90 5.27 -4.16
N TYR A 42 -14.47 4.94 -5.30
CA TYR A 42 -15.08 3.65 -5.57
C TYR A 42 -14.19 2.94 -6.57
N ASP A 43 -13.60 1.84 -6.15
CA ASP A 43 -12.75 1.00 -6.98
C ASP A 43 -12.81 -0.46 -6.49
N PRO A 44 -13.95 -1.15 -6.67
CA PRO A 44 -14.15 -2.52 -6.19
C PRO A 44 -13.14 -3.54 -6.73
N TYR A 45 -12.38 -3.17 -7.76
CA TYR A 45 -11.43 -4.05 -8.43
C TYR A 45 -9.96 -3.64 -8.20
N TYR A 46 -9.68 -2.65 -7.36
CA TYR A 46 -8.33 -2.11 -7.15
C TYR A 46 -7.62 -1.82 -8.48
N SER A 47 -8.36 -1.22 -9.41
CA SER A 47 -7.89 -0.87 -10.75
C SER A 47 -6.98 0.35 -10.73
N THR A 48 -7.01 1.12 -9.64
CA THR A 48 -6.18 2.31 -9.42
C THR A 48 -5.00 2.03 -8.50
N SER A 49 -4.06 2.98 -8.43
CA SER A 49 -2.92 2.93 -7.50
C SER A 49 -3.27 3.30 -6.06
N TYR A 50 -4.55 3.29 -5.70
CA TYR A 50 -5.00 3.58 -4.33
C TYR A 50 -4.51 2.47 -3.38
N ASP A 51 -3.70 2.85 -2.39
CA ASP A 51 -2.97 1.93 -1.51
C ASP A 51 -3.77 1.53 -0.26
N GLU A 52 -4.87 2.24 0.03
CA GLU A 52 -5.68 1.96 1.20
C GLU A 52 -6.75 0.88 0.97
N TYR A 53 -7.37 0.47 2.06
CA TYR A 53 -8.42 -0.54 2.04
C TYR A 53 -9.70 0.01 1.41
N ILE A 54 -10.27 -0.79 0.51
CA ILE A 54 -11.59 -0.59 -0.09
C ILE A 54 -12.53 -1.62 0.53
N ASP A 55 -13.65 -1.14 1.07
CA ASP A 55 -14.64 -1.99 1.74
C ASP A 55 -15.29 -3.00 0.77
N SER A 56 -16.00 -3.98 1.30
CA SER A 56 -16.69 -5.00 0.50
C SER A 56 -17.75 -4.41 -0.43
N ASP A 57 -18.24 -3.20 -0.14
CA ASP A 57 -19.15 -2.47 -1.02
C ASP A 57 -18.45 -1.74 -2.19
N GLY A 58 -17.11 -1.77 -2.25
CA GLY A 58 -16.31 -1.18 -3.31
C GLY A 58 -15.92 0.28 -3.08
N TRP A 59 -16.32 0.90 -1.96
CA TRP A 59 -15.90 2.24 -1.59
C TRP A 59 -14.73 2.26 -0.61
N SER A 60 -13.86 3.24 -0.75
CA SER A 60 -12.88 3.62 0.26
C SER A 60 -13.55 4.36 1.41
N ALA A 61 -12.82 4.48 2.52
CA ALA A 61 -13.13 5.47 3.53
C ALA A 61 -13.11 6.89 2.92
N TRP A 62 -13.81 7.82 3.56
CA TRP A 62 -13.69 9.23 3.23
C TRP A 62 -12.30 9.74 3.61
N SER A 63 -11.75 10.67 2.83
CA SER A 63 -10.41 11.24 3.09
C SER A 63 -10.32 12.02 4.40
N SER A 64 -11.44 12.49 4.97
CA SER A 64 -11.48 13.05 6.33
C SER A 64 -11.57 11.98 7.42
N GLU A 65 -12.01 10.77 7.05
CA GLU A 65 -12.05 9.59 7.91
C GLU A 65 -10.82 8.70 7.67
N GLU A 66 -9.80 9.18 6.94
CA GLU A 66 -8.53 8.48 6.70
C GLU A 66 -7.97 8.02 8.04
N ASP A 67 -8.30 6.76 8.35
CA ASP A 67 -7.84 6.05 9.51
C ASP A 67 -6.40 5.71 9.17
N THR A 68 -5.52 6.63 9.52
CA THR A 68 -4.05 6.50 9.48
C THR A 68 -3.53 5.19 10.07
N PHE A 69 -4.38 4.31 10.60
CA PHE A 69 -4.04 3.00 11.12
C PHE A 69 -3.13 2.18 10.20
N MET A 70 -3.47 1.97 8.91
CA MET A 70 -2.57 1.20 8.03
C MET A 70 -1.31 1.99 7.66
N SER A 71 -1.43 3.27 7.35
CA SER A 71 -0.30 4.16 7.05
C SER A 71 0.68 4.28 8.22
N ASP A 72 0.20 4.29 9.47
CA ASP A 72 1.00 4.42 10.69
C ASP A 72 1.70 3.09 11.04
N ILE A 73 0.98 1.96 10.89
CA ILE A 73 1.55 0.60 11.01
C ILE A 73 2.65 0.40 9.96
N LEU A 74 2.37 0.72 8.69
CA LEU A 74 3.31 0.53 7.57
C LEU A 74 4.46 1.53 7.61
N ARG A 75 4.25 2.78 8.01
CA ARG A 75 5.32 3.77 8.21
C ARG A 75 6.30 3.30 9.28
N GLY A 76 5.80 2.83 10.42
CA GLY A 76 6.66 2.27 11.48
C GLY A 76 7.44 1.03 11.03
N ALA A 77 6.88 0.21 10.15
CA ALA A 77 7.55 -0.95 9.58
C ALA A 77 8.59 -0.56 8.51
N ARG A 78 8.28 0.41 7.64
CA ARG A 78 9.13 0.90 6.55
C ARG A 78 10.33 1.68 7.07
N GLU A 79 10.14 2.51 8.10
CA GLU A 79 11.23 3.23 8.77
C GLU A 79 12.21 2.27 9.45
N LYS A 80 11.71 1.18 10.06
CA LYS A 80 12.55 0.12 10.63
C LYS A 80 13.25 -0.72 9.56
N ALA A 81 12.64 -0.88 8.38
CA ALA A 81 13.24 -1.58 7.25
C ALA A 81 14.34 -0.75 6.59
N GLU A 82 14.15 0.57 6.43
CA GLU A 82 15.19 1.49 5.94
C GLU A 82 16.35 1.63 6.94
N GLN A 83 16.09 1.71 8.25
CA GLN A 83 17.16 1.72 9.26
C GLN A 83 17.93 0.39 9.34
N LYS A 84 17.33 -0.72 8.90
CA LYS A 84 17.97 -2.05 8.81
C LYS A 84 18.49 -2.38 7.42
N ALA A 85 18.30 -1.50 6.42
CA ALA A 85 18.89 -1.64 5.09
C ALA A 85 20.38 -1.28 5.14
N GLY A 86 21.15 -2.03 5.92
CA GLY A 86 22.54 -2.26 5.58
C GLY A 86 22.63 -2.93 4.20
N PRO A 87 23.80 -2.93 3.54
CA PRO A 87 23.96 -3.59 2.25
C PRO A 87 23.41 -5.01 2.36
N ARG A 88 22.49 -5.37 1.43
CA ARG A 88 21.94 -6.73 1.40
C ARG A 88 23.14 -7.70 1.39
N PRO A 89 23.28 -8.58 2.39
CA PRO A 89 24.34 -9.57 2.36
C PRO A 89 24.17 -10.37 1.06
N GLY A 90 25.27 -10.54 0.33
CA GLY A 90 25.24 -11.30 -0.92
C GLY A 90 24.79 -12.73 -0.68
N ASP A 91 24.28 -13.40 -1.71
CA ASP A 91 23.75 -14.77 -1.63
C ASP A 91 24.73 -15.76 -0.97
N GLU A 92 26.03 -15.54 -1.12
CA GLU A 92 27.10 -16.33 -0.52
C GLU A 92 27.17 -16.17 1.02
N GLU A 93 26.95 -14.96 1.52
CA GLU A 93 26.94 -14.64 2.95
C GLU A 93 25.68 -15.19 3.64
N ILE A 94 24.55 -15.20 2.91
CA ILE A 94 23.30 -15.84 3.33
C ILE A 94 23.46 -17.37 3.39
N ALA A 95 24.10 -17.96 2.38
CA ALA A 95 24.34 -19.40 2.32
C ALA A 95 25.29 -19.88 3.44
N ASP A 96 26.34 -19.12 3.76
CA ASP A 96 27.24 -19.41 4.88
C ASP A 96 26.53 -19.30 6.23
N ALA A 97 25.73 -18.26 6.44
CA ALA A 97 24.94 -18.08 7.66
C ALA A 97 23.91 -19.21 7.86
N MET A 98 23.27 -19.68 6.79
CA MET A 98 22.36 -20.82 6.83
C MET A 98 23.11 -22.12 7.15
N ARG A 99 24.26 -22.37 6.52
CA ARG A 99 25.12 -23.52 6.87
C ARG A 99 25.59 -23.47 8.31
N LYS A 100 25.92 -22.29 8.85
CA LYS A 100 26.38 -22.14 10.23
C LYS A 100 25.26 -22.34 11.25
N LYS A 101 24.04 -21.89 10.95
CA LYS A 101 22.88 -22.07 11.84
C LYS A 101 22.26 -23.47 11.78
N PHE A 102 22.28 -24.11 10.62
CA PHE A 102 21.57 -25.37 10.38
C PHE A 102 22.51 -26.55 10.07
N GLY A 103 23.81 -26.32 9.91
CA GLY A 103 24.79 -27.31 9.46
C GLY A 103 25.70 -27.87 10.55
N GLY A 104 25.15 -28.28 11.70
CA GLY A 104 25.89 -29.18 12.58
C GLY A 104 25.12 -29.68 13.80
N LYS A 105 24.57 -30.89 13.74
CA LYS A 105 25.27 -32.13 14.13
C LYS A 105 24.29 -33.33 14.01
N LYS A 106 24.55 -34.24 13.07
CA LYS A 106 24.10 -35.64 13.17
C LYS A 106 25.28 -36.39 13.77
N ASP A 107 25.15 -36.82 15.01
CA ASP A 107 26.06 -37.80 15.61
C ASP A 107 25.22 -38.93 16.23
N GLU A 108 25.63 -40.14 15.89
CA GLU A 108 25.33 -41.47 16.45
C GLU A 108 23.90 -42.02 16.59
N GLY A 109 23.70 -43.23 16.05
CA GLY A 109 22.81 -44.25 16.64
C GLY A 109 21.97 -45.07 15.66
N ALA A 110 22.57 -46.13 15.06
CA ALA A 110 22.05 -47.51 15.02
C ALA A 110 22.89 -48.38 14.07
#